data_AF-A0AAN5BVW7-F1
#
_entry.id   AF-A0AAN5BVW7-F1
#
_cell.length_a   1.000
_cell.length_b   1.000
_cell.length_c   1.000
_cell.angle_alpha   90.00
_cell.angle_beta   90.00
_cell.angle_gamma   90.00
#
_symmetry.space_group_name_H-M   'P 1'
#
loop_
_entity.id
_entity.type
_entity.pdbx_description
1 polymer ?
#
loop_
_entity_poly.entity_id
_entity_poly.type
_entity_poly.pdbx_seq_one_letter_code
_entity_poly.pdbx_strand_id
1 'polypeptide(L)'
;MAMDVCSAADMRICSKDTVFCVKEVDIGIASDIGILARLPKVVGSYTWVKDVAMSGRNFNADEALRVGFVSTVLPTKNDVIGEAFRVARNLSEKSPVAVQTIKRFLDYSRDRTVAEGTSYLSL
;
A
#
# COMPACT_ATOMS: atom_id res chain seq x y z
N MET A 1 -10.07 5.21 -8.22
CA MET A 1 -9.95 3.90 -8.90
C MET A 1 -8.54 3.31 -8.91
N ALA A 2 -7.53 3.91 -9.54
CA ALA A 2 -6.18 3.32 -9.56
C ALA A 2 -5.55 3.24 -8.15
N MET A 3 -5.79 4.27 -7.32
CA MET A 3 -5.34 4.29 -5.92
C MET A 3 -5.93 3.16 -5.08
N ASP A 4 -7.20 2.81 -5.29
CA ASP A 4 -7.86 1.72 -4.56
C ASP A 4 -7.13 0.40 -4.79
N VAL A 5 -6.80 0.10 -6.06
CA VAL A 5 -6.05 -1.09 -6.45
C VAL A 5 -4.64 -1.06 -5.86
N CYS A 6 -3.93 0.06 -5.97
CA CYS A 6 -2.59 0.19 -5.39
C CYS A 6 -2.60 -0.04 -3.86
N SER A 7 -3.57 0.52 -3.15
CA SER A 7 -3.69 0.38 -1.69
C SER A 7 -4.03 -1.05 -1.23
N ALA A 8 -4.53 -1.89 -2.13
CA ALA A 8 -4.79 -3.30 -1.86
C ALA A 8 -3.57 -4.21 -2.09
N ALA A 9 -2.51 -3.71 -2.74
CA ALA A 9 -1.27 -4.46 -2.92
C ALA A 9 -0.44 -4.52 -1.63
N ASP A 10 0.33 -5.60 -1.43
CA ASP A 10 1.21 -5.74 -0.27
C ASP A 10 2.45 -4.83 -0.38
N MET A 11 2.98 -4.69 -1.59
CA MET A 11 4.19 -3.93 -1.90
C MET A 11 3.92 -2.96 -3.05
N ARG A 12 4.41 -1.72 -2.93
CA ARG A 12 4.18 -0.64 -3.91
C ARG A 12 5.52 0.00 -4.29
N ILE A 13 5.87 -0.11 -5.57
CA ILE A 13 7.08 0.46 -6.17
C ILE A 13 6.61 1.38 -7.30
N CYS A 14 7.20 2.56 -7.44
CA CYS A 14 6.82 3.49 -8.51
C CYS A 14 8.01 4.17 -9.17
N SER A 15 7.78 4.80 -10.31
CA SER A 15 8.78 5.62 -11.00
C SER A 15 8.75 7.05 -10.50
N LYS A 16 9.84 7.79 -10.68
CA LYS A 16 10.02 9.16 -10.20
C LYS A 16 8.96 10.15 -10.71
N ASP A 17 8.46 9.91 -11.92
CA ASP A 17 7.43 10.69 -12.60
C ASP A 17 5.98 10.32 -12.20
N THR A 18 5.79 9.35 -11.29
CA THR A 18 4.46 8.95 -10.86
C THR A 18 3.77 10.03 -10.05
N VAL A 19 2.52 10.32 -10.40
CA VAL A 19 1.61 11.22 -9.69
C VAL A 19 0.40 10.42 -9.20
N PHE A 20 0.03 10.63 -7.95
CA PHE A 20 -1.07 9.97 -7.27
C PHE A 20 -2.13 10.98 -6.83
N CYS A 21 -3.38 10.53 -6.68
CA CYS A 21 -4.49 11.35 -6.20
C CYS A 21 -5.70 10.48 -5.79
N VAL A 22 -6.47 10.95 -4.80
CA VAL A 22 -7.75 10.36 -4.39
C VAL A 22 -8.87 11.27 -4.93
N LYS A 23 -9.28 11.02 -6.18
CA LYS A 23 -10.06 11.97 -6.99
C LYS A 23 -11.57 11.87 -6.83
N GLU A 24 -12.07 10.92 -6.04
CA GLU A 24 -13.50 10.67 -5.88
C GLU A 24 -14.24 11.92 -5.34
N VAL A 25 -13.58 12.74 -4.51
CA VAL A 25 -14.16 13.99 -4.00
C VAL A 25 -14.45 15.02 -5.09
N ASP A 26 -13.63 15.09 -6.16
CA ASP A 26 -13.81 16.05 -7.26
C ASP A 26 -15.09 15.77 -8.07
N ILE A 27 -15.62 14.54 -7.99
CA ILE A 27 -16.88 14.14 -8.62
C ILE A 27 -18.03 14.00 -7.61
N GLY A 28 -17.84 14.48 -6.37
CA GLY A 28 -18.87 14.48 -5.33
C GLY A 28 -19.15 13.10 -4.71
N ILE A 29 -18.19 12.18 -4.77
CA ILE A 29 -18.35 10.80 -4.28
C ILE A 29 -17.31 10.52 -3.20
N ALA A 30 -17.74 9.92 -2.09
CA ALA A 30 -16.80 9.30 -1.16
C ALA A 30 -16.43 7.92 -1.70
N SER A 31 -15.13 7.61 -1.85
CA SER A 31 -14.71 6.30 -2.37
C SER A 31 -15.22 5.15 -1.50
N ASP A 32 -15.93 4.21 -2.12
CA ASP A 32 -16.50 3.01 -1.52
C ASP A 32 -15.72 1.72 -1.89
N ILE A 33 -14.73 1.81 -2.78
CA ILE A 33 -13.91 0.67 -3.27
C ILE A 33 -12.83 0.26 -2.23
N GLY A 34 -12.54 1.17 -1.29
CA GLY A 34 -11.82 0.85 -0.07
C GLY A 34 -10.49 1.58 0.13
N ILE A 35 -10.13 2.56 -0.71
CA ILE A 35 -8.99 3.44 -0.39
C ILE A 35 -9.16 4.10 0.99
N LEU A 36 -10.38 4.53 1.36
CA LEU A 36 -10.65 5.14 2.66
C LEU A 36 -10.46 4.17 3.83
N ALA A 37 -10.65 2.86 3.59
CA ALA A 37 -10.41 1.82 4.59
C ALA A 37 -8.92 1.41 4.66
N ARG A 38 -8.21 1.40 3.52
CA ARG A 38 -6.83 0.88 3.43
C ARG A 38 -5.77 1.94 3.64
N LEU A 39 -5.94 3.14 3.06
CA LEU A 39 -4.96 4.22 3.08
C LEU A 39 -4.52 4.59 4.51
N PRO A 40 -5.42 4.78 5.50
CA PRO A 40 -5.05 5.08 6.89
C PRO A 40 -4.08 4.09 7.53
N LYS A 41 -4.08 2.83 7.06
CA LYS A 41 -3.29 1.76 7.67
C LYS A 41 -2.16 1.26 6.77
N VAL A 42 -1.86 1.94 5.67
CA VAL A 42 -0.65 1.70 4.85
C VAL A 42 0.27 2.92 4.76
N VAL A 43 -0.06 4.03 5.43
CA VAL A 43 0.77 5.24 5.53
C VAL A 43 0.93 5.66 6.98
N GLY A 44 1.94 6.48 7.27
CA GLY A 44 2.30 6.86 8.63
C GLY A 44 1.54 8.05 9.23
N SER A 45 0.77 8.80 8.44
CA SER A 45 0.13 10.06 8.90
C SER A 45 -1.35 10.11 8.57
N TYR A 46 -2.20 10.02 9.60
CA TYR A 46 -3.64 10.14 9.44
C TYR A 46 -4.09 11.55 9.02
N THR A 47 -3.37 12.58 9.46
CA THR A 47 -3.57 13.97 9.00
C THR A 47 -3.35 14.09 7.50
N TRP A 48 -2.28 13.48 6.99
CA TRP A 48 -2.01 13.46 5.55
C TRP A 48 -3.10 12.72 4.78
N VAL A 49 -3.62 11.61 5.32
CA VAL A 49 -4.74 10.87 4.69
C VAL A 49 -5.97 11.76 4.52
N LYS A 50 -6.34 12.52 5.56
CA LYS A 50 -7.47 13.45 5.48
C LYS A 50 -7.21 14.53 4.43
N ASP A 51 -6.01 15.11 4.41
CA ASP A 51 -5.61 16.12 3.43
C ASP A 51 -5.81 15.61 1.99
N VAL A 52 -5.16 14.51 1.61
CA VAL A 52 -5.24 14.03 0.21
C VAL A 52 -6.61 13.49 -0.18
N ALA A 53 -7.36 12.90 0.76
CA ALA A 53 -8.69 12.35 0.48
C ALA A 53 -9.77 13.44 0.37
N MET A 54 -9.68 14.51 1.17
CA MET A 54 -10.67 15.59 1.16
C MET A 54 -10.36 16.67 0.12
N SER A 55 -9.08 16.91 -0.18
CA SER A 55 -8.67 17.92 -1.16
C SER A 55 -8.66 17.40 -2.60
N GLY A 56 -8.57 16.08 -2.81
CA GLY A 56 -8.40 15.49 -4.13
C GLY A 56 -7.07 15.87 -4.81
N ARG A 57 -6.12 16.48 -4.07
CA ARG A 57 -4.89 17.02 -4.65
C ARG A 57 -3.98 15.92 -5.18
N ASN A 58 -3.16 16.31 -6.14
CA ASN A 58 -2.07 15.47 -6.61
C ASN A 58 -0.92 15.45 -5.60
N PHE A 59 -0.23 14.32 -5.51
CA PHE A 59 1.04 14.18 -4.82
C PHE A 59 2.01 13.33 -5.63
N ASN A 60 3.31 13.60 -5.48
CA ASN A 60 4.36 12.97 -6.30
C ASN A 60 4.99 11.75 -5.62
N ALA A 61 5.86 11.05 -6.36
CA ALA A 61 6.57 9.86 -5.86
C ALA A 61 7.38 10.10 -4.57
N ASP A 62 8.01 11.28 -4.42
CA ASP A 62 8.80 11.60 -3.23
C ASP A 62 7.92 11.79 -1.99
N GLU A 63 6.77 12.44 -2.16
CA GLU A 63 5.77 12.54 -1.11
C GLU A 63 5.20 11.17 -0.76
N ALA A 64 4.87 10.35 -1.76
CA ALA A 64 4.38 8.99 -1.55
C ALA A 64 5.38 8.13 -0.77
N LEU A 65 6.68 8.26 -1.07
CA LEU A 65 7.75 7.57 -0.34
C LEU A 65 7.85 8.06 1.11
N ARG A 66 7.84 9.38 1.30
CA ARG A 66 7.95 10.03 2.62
C ARG A 66 6.83 9.62 3.57
N VAL A 67 5.61 9.44 3.07
CA VAL A 67 4.47 9.03 3.90
C VAL A 67 4.35 7.51 4.05
N GLY A 68 5.21 6.74 3.39
CA GLY A 68 5.21 5.28 3.41
C GLY A 68 4.19 4.63 2.48
N PHE A 69 3.55 5.40 1.58
CA PHE A 69 2.64 4.82 0.60
C PHE A 69 3.38 3.95 -0.40
N VAL A 70 4.56 4.34 -0.88
CA VAL A 70 5.43 3.46 -1.69
C VAL A 70 6.67 3.09 -0.89
N SER A 71 7.19 1.87 -1.11
CA SER A 71 8.42 1.41 -0.46
C SER A 71 9.68 1.81 -1.22
N THR A 72 9.55 2.09 -2.52
CA THR A 72 10.70 2.33 -3.41
C THR A 72 10.29 3.21 -4.58
N VAL A 73 11.15 4.17 -4.91
CA VAL A 73 11.02 5.06 -6.07
C VAL A 73 12.22 4.85 -6.98
N LEU A 74 11.97 4.61 -8.26
CA LEU A 74 13.02 4.35 -9.26
C LEU A 74 12.98 5.37 -10.40
N PRO A 75 14.08 5.59 -11.13
CA PRO A 75 14.14 6.62 -12.16
C PRO A 75 13.12 6.42 -13.28
N THR A 76 12.99 5.19 -13.80
CA THR A 76 12.13 4.90 -14.95
C THR A 76 11.13 3.78 -14.68
N LYS A 77 10.08 3.71 -15.51
CA LYS A 77 9.12 2.61 -15.50
C LYS A 77 9.77 1.24 -15.76
N ASN A 78 10.81 1.18 -16.60
CA ASN A 78 11.51 -0.08 -16.87
C ASN A 78 12.25 -0.58 -15.62
N ASP A 79 12.86 0.34 -14.87
CA ASP A 79 13.52 0.00 -13.60
C ASP A 79 12.50 -0.53 -12.59
N VAL A 80 11.30 0.07 -12.52
CA VAL A 80 10.20 -0.40 -11.66
C VAL A 80 9.80 -1.83 -11.98
N ILE A 81 9.65 -2.17 -13.27
CA ILE A 81 9.29 -3.52 -13.68
C ILE A 81 10.41 -4.51 -13.31
N GLY A 82 11.66 -4.14 -13.56
CA GLY A 82 12.82 -4.96 -13.19
C GLY A 82 12.87 -5.24 -11.69
N GLU A 83 12.67 -4.21 -10.87
CA GLU A 83 12.67 -4.34 -9.42
C GLU A 83 11.48 -5.15 -8.91
N ALA A 84 10.29 -4.96 -9.48
CA ALA A 84 9.11 -5.75 -9.14
C ALA A 84 9.35 -7.26 -9.40
N PHE A 85 9.93 -7.62 -10.54
CA PHE A 85 10.30 -9.01 -10.83
C PHE A 85 11.42 -9.53 -9.93
N ARG A 86 12.38 -8.68 -9.55
CA ARG A 86 13.44 -9.04 -8.60
C ARG A 86 12.85 -9.38 -7.24
N VAL A 87 11.93 -8.57 -6.74
CA VAL A 87 11.21 -8.79 -5.48
C VAL A 87 10.36 -10.06 -5.57
N ALA A 88 9.59 -10.23 -6.65
CA ALA A 88 8.76 -11.43 -6.85
C ALA A 88 9.61 -12.71 -6.90
N ARG A 89 10.76 -12.69 -7.58
CA ARG A 89 11.71 -13.81 -7.61
C ARG A 89 12.21 -14.13 -6.20
N ASN A 90 12.63 -13.12 -5.45
CA ASN A 90 13.09 -13.33 -4.07
C ASN A 90 12.03 -13.97 -3.18
N LEU A 91 10.75 -13.56 -3.31
CA LEU A 91 9.63 -14.18 -2.60
C LEU A 91 9.40 -15.64 -3.04
N SER A 92 9.52 -15.92 -4.34
CA SER A 92 9.32 -17.26 -4.90
C SER A 92 10.37 -18.28 -4.48
N GLU A 93 11.55 -17.83 -4.05
CA GLU A 93 12.63 -18.68 -3.53
C GLU A 93 12.42 -19.08 -2.05
N LYS A 94 11.40 -18.51 -1.37
CA LYS A 94 11.09 -18.82 0.04
C LYS A 94 10.07 -19.95 0.14
N SER A 95 9.92 -20.52 1.34
CA SER A 95 8.84 -21.48 1.60
C SER A 95 7.49 -20.84 1.28
N PRO A 96 6.69 -21.41 0.35
CA PRO A 96 5.40 -20.84 -0.02
C PRO A 96 4.43 -20.82 1.15
N VAL A 97 4.50 -21.82 2.04
CA VAL A 97 3.73 -21.87 3.29
C VAL A 97 4.11 -20.71 4.20
N ALA A 98 5.41 -20.46 4.39
CA ALA A 98 5.86 -19.36 5.25
C ALA A 98 5.41 -17.99 4.72
N VAL A 99 5.60 -17.71 3.43
CA VAL A 99 5.20 -16.43 2.83
C VAL A 99 3.69 -16.20 2.93
N GLN A 100 2.88 -17.22 2.62
CA GLN A 100 1.42 -17.12 2.70
C GLN A 100 0.94 -16.95 4.14
N THR A 101 1.55 -17.68 5.09
CA THR A 101 1.23 -17.57 6.52
C THR A 101 1.58 -16.18 7.06
N ILE A 102 2.76 -15.64 6.72
CA ILE A 102 3.16 -14.29 7.13
C ILE A 102 2.16 -13.26 6.61
N LYS A 103 1.81 -13.32 5.32
CA LYS A 103 0.81 -12.42 4.73
C LYS A 103 -0.52 -12.48 5.48
N ARG A 104 -1.08 -13.68 5.64
CA ARG A 104 -2.38 -13.87 6.33
C ARG A 104 -2.33 -13.40 7.79
N PHE A 105 -1.23 -13.68 8.49
CA PHE A 105 -1.04 -13.25 9.87
C PHE A 105 -1.00 -11.73 9.99
N LEU A 106 -0.24 -11.03 9.13
CA LEU A 106 -0.16 -9.57 9.14
C LEU A 106 -1.51 -8.94 8.80
N ASP A 107 -2.19 -9.46 7.76
CA ASP A 107 -3.52 -8.98 7.37
C ASP A 107 -4.56 -9.18 8.49
N TYR A 108 -4.52 -10.33 9.16
CA TYR A 108 -5.40 -10.63 10.30
C TYR A 108 -5.11 -9.73 11.51
N SER A 109 -3.84 -9.55 11.84
CA SER A 109 -3.40 -8.84 13.04
C SER A 109 -3.56 -7.33 12.94
N ARG A 110 -3.60 -6.77 11.72
CA ARG A 110 -3.63 -5.32 11.45
C ARG A 110 -4.73 -4.56 12.19
N ASP A 111 -5.87 -5.20 12.42
CA ASP A 111 -7.06 -4.59 13.05
C ASP A 111 -7.38 -5.20 14.43
N ARG A 112 -6.39 -5.85 15.04
CA ARG A 112 -6.55 -6.65 16.26
C ARG A 112 -5.48 -6.32 17.29
N THR A 113 -5.75 -6.71 18.52
CA THR A 113 -4.75 -6.65 19.59
C THR A 113 -3.59 -7.61 19.30
N VAL A 114 -2.42 -7.33 19.88
CA VAL A 114 -1.26 -8.22 19.76
C VAL A 114 -1.60 -9.63 20.26
N ALA A 115 -2.39 -9.75 21.33
CA ALA A 115 -2.80 -11.03 21.91
C ALA A 115 -3.65 -11.88 20.94
N GLU A 116 -4.61 -11.26 20.25
CA GLU A 116 -5.41 -11.93 19.22
C GLU A 116 -4.54 -12.34 18.02
N GLY A 117 -3.62 -11.46 17.61
CA GLY A 117 -2.66 -11.74 16.54
C GLY A 117 -1.83 -12.99 16.88
N THR A 118 -1.14 -13.01 18.01
CA THR A 118 -0.30 -14.16 18.42
C THR A 118 -1.07 -15.46 18.55
N SER A 119 -2.34 -15.39 18.95
CA SER A 119 -3.21 -16.57 19.04
C SER A 119 -3.52 -17.19 17.68
N TYR A 120 -3.49 -16.41 16.59
CA TYR A 120 -3.75 -16.91 15.22
C TYR A 120 -2.75 -17.98 14.74
N LEU A 121 -1.50 -17.92 15.22
CA LEU A 121 -0.46 -18.89 14.88
C LEU A 121 -0.34 -20.03 15.90
N SER A 122 -1.03 -19.91 17.03
CA SER A 122 -1.01 -20.90 18.09
C SER A 122 -1.99 -22.02 17.72
N LEU A 123 -1.46 -23.08 17.11
CA LEU A 123 -2.16 -24.35 16.90
C LEU A 123 -2.24 -25.14 18.22
#